data_AF-A0A9P8MN08-F1
#
_entry.id   AF-A0A9P8MN08-F1
#
_cell.length_a   1.000
_cell.length_b   1.000
_cell.length_c   1.000
_cell.angle_alpha   90.00
_cell.angle_beta   90.00
_cell.angle_gamma   90.00
#
_symmetry.space_group_name_H-M   'P 1'
#
loop_
_entity.id
_entity.type
_entity.pdbx_description
1 polymer ?
#
loop_
_entity_poly.entity_id
_entity_poly.type
_entity_poly.pdbx_seq_one_letter_code
_entity_poly.pdbx_strand_id
1 'polypeptide(L)'
;MTLLRAALTATFPDSQLQVCTWHIMKNITTNAKKRWLGDYDDDDPFDPPQEPQGDEDPGRSAAAGATAGKRGPCAFTTAFRSVMYAPTEDEFNSRWDIVKGAFSDQHIILRYVEEVWMPVRTQWARAWVCRYRNWGHTTTSPCEPLHSSSRTFLRNGQSNLLELYHALQLQASTSREHHDRTVERESRRTRDPFRLPL
;
A
#
# COMPACT_ATOMS: atom_id res chain seq x y z
N MET A 1 -5.63 -17.25 6.16
CA MET A 1 -6.67 -16.22 5.88
C MET A 1 -8.10 -16.78 5.80
N THR A 2 -8.31 -18.08 6.06
CA THR A 2 -9.59 -18.79 5.89
C THR A 2 -10.53 -18.65 7.09
N LEU A 3 -10.01 -18.66 8.33
CA LEU A 3 -10.82 -18.61 9.54
C LEU A 3 -11.55 -17.27 9.73
N LEU A 4 -10.86 -16.14 9.53
CA LEU A 4 -11.48 -14.82 9.64
C LEU A 4 -12.59 -14.60 8.59
N ARG A 5 -12.37 -15.11 7.36
CA ARG A 5 -13.36 -15.04 6.29
C ARG A 5 -14.62 -15.83 6.66
N ALA A 6 -14.45 -17.07 7.13
CA ALA A 6 -15.56 -17.91 7.55
C ALA A 6 -16.36 -17.27 8.70
N ALA A 7 -15.67 -16.71 9.70
CA ALA A 7 -16.32 -16.01 10.80
C ALA A 7 -17.10 -14.77 10.35
N LEU A 8 -16.52 -13.95 9.46
CA LEU A 8 -17.21 -12.77 8.93
C LEU A 8 -18.44 -13.13 8.11
N THR A 9 -18.35 -14.14 7.25
CA THR A 9 -19.50 -14.61 6.46
C THR A 9 -20.61 -15.17 7.36
N ALA A 10 -20.26 -15.85 8.46
CA ALA A 10 -21.23 -16.38 9.40
C ALA A 10 -21.91 -15.28 10.24
N THR A 11 -21.15 -14.29 10.71
CA THR A 11 -21.65 -13.25 11.62
C THR A 11 -22.26 -12.05 10.88
N PHE A 12 -21.70 -11.68 9.72
CA PHE A 12 -22.07 -10.49 8.95
C PHE A 12 -22.16 -10.82 7.44
N PRO A 13 -23.16 -11.61 7.02
CA PRO A 13 -23.25 -12.12 5.64
C PRO A 13 -23.36 -11.02 4.57
N ASP A 14 -24.00 -9.90 4.91
CA ASP A 14 -24.18 -8.76 3.99
C ASP A 14 -22.97 -7.82 3.95
N SER A 15 -21.98 -8.03 4.83
CA SER A 15 -20.77 -7.20 4.85
C SER A 15 -19.79 -7.65 3.78
N GLN A 16 -19.51 -6.76 2.83
CA GLN A 16 -18.44 -6.99 1.87
C GLN A 16 -17.08 -6.89 2.57
N LEU A 17 -16.36 -8.01 2.64
CA LEU A 17 -14.97 -8.02 3.07
C LEU A 17 -14.09 -7.34 2.00
N GLN A 18 -13.38 -6.28 2.40
CA GLN A 18 -12.38 -5.62 1.58
C GLN A 18 -10.98 -5.97 2.09
N VAL A 19 -10.08 -6.29 1.16
CA VAL A 19 -8.67 -6.53 1.47
C VAL A 19 -7.90 -5.24 1.19
N CYS A 20 -7.09 -4.83 2.16
CA CYS A 20 -6.23 -3.66 2.05
C CYS A 20 -5.28 -3.79 0.85
N THR A 21 -5.33 -2.83 -0.08
CA THR A 21 -4.50 -2.83 -1.29
C THR A 21 -3.01 -2.68 -0.98
N TRP A 22 -2.64 -1.99 0.11
CA TRP A 22 -1.24 -1.90 0.54
C TRP A 22 -0.67 -3.28 0.90
N HIS A 23 -1.40 -4.10 1.65
CA HIS A 23 -0.95 -5.44 2.01
C HIS A 23 -0.82 -6.35 0.77
N ILE A 24 -1.71 -6.17 -0.21
CA ILE A 24 -1.60 -6.88 -1.50
C ILE A 24 -0.32 -6.45 -2.21
N MET A 25 -0.11 -5.14 -2.39
CA MET A 25 1.10 -4.64 -3.06
C MET A 25 2.37 -5.09 -2.35
N LYS A 26 2.42 -5.05 -1.01
CA LYS A 26 3.55 -5.55 -0.23
C LYS A 26 3.81 -7.04 -0.49
N ASN A 27 2.77 -7.86 -0.51
CA ASN A 27 2.88 -9.29 -0.80
C ASN A 27 3.32 -9.55 -2.25
N ILE A 28 2.79 -8.80 -3.20
CA ILE A 28 3.14 -8.88 -4.62
C ILE A 28 4.60 -8.51 -4.81
N THR A 29 5.05 -7.35 -4.30
CA THR A 29 6.45 -6.92 -4.38
C THR A 29 7.39 -7.94 -3.74
N THR A 30 7.05 -8.44 -2.55
CA THR A 30 7.85 -9.45 -1.86
C THR A 30 7.97 -10.75 -2.67
N ASN A 31 6.87 -11.24 -3.26
CA ASN A 31 6.91 -12.47 -4.05
C ASN A 31 7.50 -12.25 -5.44
N ALA A 32 7.35 -11.07 -6.03
CA ALA A 32 7.98 -10.74 -7.30
C ALA A 32 9.50 -10.80 -7.17
N LYS A 33 10.09 -10.20 -6.12
CA LYS A 33 11.52 -10.31 -5.82
C LYS A 33 11.96 -11.75 -5.55
N LYS A 34 11.23 -12.47 -4.69
CA LYS A 34 11.59 -13.85 -4.27
C LYS A 34 11.47 -14.90 -5.36
N ARG A 35 10.54 -14.71 -6.30
CA ARG A 35 10.16 -15.71 -7.30
C ARG A 35 10.52 -15.25 -8.72
N TRP A 36 11.32 -14.20 -8.84
CA TRP A 36 11.80 -13.73 -10.14
C TRP A 36 12.70 -14.76 -10.78
N LEU A 37 12.52 -14.99 -12.07
CA LEU A 37 13.38 -15.85 -12.88
C LEU A 37 14.43 -14.99 -13.57
N GLY A 38 15.70 -15.27 -13.29
CA GLY A 38 16.84 -14.54 -13.83
C GLY A 38 17.31 -13.40 -12.93
N ASP A 39 18.47 -12.85 -13.28
CA ASP A 39 19.08 -11.74 -12.54
C ASP A 39 18.34 -10.43 -12.82
N TYR A 40 18.20 -9.60 -11.79
CA TYR A 40 17.61 -8.28 -11.90
C TYR A 40 18.32 -7.29 -10.96
N ASP A 41 18.38 -6.02 -11.36
CA ASP A 41 18.85 -4.94 -10.48
C ASP A 41 17.75 -4.63 -9.46
N ASP A 42 18.06 -4.71 -8.16
CA ASP A 42 17.12 -4.44 -7.07
C ASP A 42 16.83 -2.94 -6.93
N ASP A 43 16.12 -2.38 -7.91
CA ASP A 43 15.51 -1.06 -7.80
C ASP A 43 14.22 -1.21 -6.98
N ASP A 44 14.28 -0.96 -5.66
CA ASP A 44 13.09 -0.97 -4.80
C ASP A 44 12.17 0.23 -5.15
N PRO A 45 10.89 0.01 -5.51
CA PRO A 45 9.96 1.11 -5.79
C PRO A 45 9.64 2.00 -4.57
N PHE A 46 10.10 1.62 -3.37
CA PHE A 46 9.92 2.33 -2.11
C PHE A 46 11.23 2.91 -1.56
N ASP A 47 12.36 2.69 -2.23
CA ASP A 47 13.59 3.42 -1.88
C ASP A 47 13.44 4.90 -2.26
N PRO A 48 13.97 5.83 -1.45
CA PRO A 48 14.03 7.22 -1.84
C PRO A 48 14.83 7.35 -3.14
N PRO A 49 14.47 8.30 -4.03
CA PRO A 49 15.31 8.61 -5.19
C PRO A 49 16.74 8.88 -4.70
N GLN A 50 17.68 8.05 -5.13
CA GLN A 50 19.09 8.26 -4.85
C GLN A 50 19.50 9.49 -5.67
N GLU A 51 19.80 10.61 -5.01
CA GLU A 51 20.29 11.79 -5.69
C GLU A 51 21.53 11.39 -6.52
N PRO A 52 21.61 11.78 -7.80
CA PRO A 52 22.77 11.46 -8.60
C PRO A 52 24.00 12.10 -7.96
N GLN A 53 24.93 11.26 -7.47
CA GLN A 53 26.29 11.69 -7.17
C GLN A 53 26.93 12.06 -8.51
N GLY A 54 26.85 13.35 -8.83
CA GLY A 54 27.44 13.94 -10.02
C GLY A 54 28.95 14.05 -9.86
N ASP A 55 29.67 13.15 -10.50
CA ASP A 55 30.95 13.50 -11.13
C ASP A 55 30.62 13.80 -12.61
N GLU A 56 30.43 15.07 -12.91
CA GLU A 56 30.08 15.57 -14.24
C GLU A 56 31.32 15.61 -15.14
N ASP A 57 31.44 14.68 -16.10
CA ASP A 57 32.33 14.81 -17.26
C ASP A 57 31.51 15.27 -18.49
N PRO A 58 31.65 16.52 -18.96
CA PRO A 58 30.77 17.11 -19.96
C PRO A 58 31.25 16.74 -21.37
N GLY A 59 30.89 15.54 -21.84
CA GLY A 59 31.55 15.01 -23.03
C GLY A 59 30.82 13.97 -23.87
N ARG A 60 29.48 13.88 -23.91
CA ARG A 60 28.83 13.24 -25.07
C ARG A 60 27.33 13.52 -25.25
N SER A 61 27.04 13.93 -26.48
CA SER A 61 25.75 14.23 -27.12
C SER A 61 24.55 13.39 -26.66
N ALA A 62 23.43 14.11 -26.51
CA ALA A 62 22.08 13.58 -26.58
C ALA A 62 21.91 12.65 -27.79
N ALA A 63 21.53 11.42 -27.50
CA ALA A 63 20.84 10.54 -28.42
C ALA A 63 19.69 9.92 -27.64
N ALA A 64 18.47 10.32 -28.00
CA ALA A 64 17.24 9.66 -27.62
C ALA A 64 17.31 8.21 -28.10
N GLY A 65 17.73 7.31 -27.21
CA GLY A 65 17.74 5.87 -27.39
C GLY A 65 16.64 5.26 -26.54
N ALA A 66 15.72 4.55 -27.19
CA ALA A 66 14.59 3.86 -26.59
C ALA A 66 14.95 3.17 -25.25
N THR A 67 14.20 3.50 -24.20
CA THR A 67 14.22 2.70 -22.97
C THR A 67 13.66 1.33 -23.30
N ALA A 68 14.54 0.38 -23.64
CA ALA A 68 14.30 -1.02 -23.42
C ALA A 68 14.14 -1.19 -21.89
N GLY A 69 12.92 -0.91 -21.42
CA GLY A 69 12.61 -0.71 -20.01
C GLY A 69 12.98 -1.95 -19.21
N LYS A 70 13.71 -1.74 -18.12
CA LYS A 70 14.14 -2.77 -17.17
C LYS A 70 13.00 -3.76 -16.90
N ARG A 71 13.09 -4.99 -17.44
CA ARG A 71 12.17 -6.11 -17.16
C ARG A 71 12.52 -6.71 -15.80
N GLY A 72 12.29 -5.94 -14.73
CA GLY A 72 12.54 -6.36 -13.35
C GLY A 72 11.26 -6.45 -12.51
N PRO A 73 11.36 -6.96 -11.27
CA PRO A 73 10.25 -7.00 -10.32
C PRO A 73 9.55 -5.65 -10.11
N CYS A 74 10.29 -4.54 -10.14
CA CYS A 74 9.74 -3.18 -10.03
C CYS A 74 8.81 -2.81 -11.19
N ALA A 75 9.17 -3.19 -12.42
CA ALA A 75 8.31 -2.99 -13.58
C ALA A 75 7.02 -3.84 -13.48
N PHE A 76 7.14 -5.09 -13.00
CA PHE A 76 6.00 -5.95 -12.76
C PHE A 76 5.05 -5.39 -11.69
N THR A 77 5.58 -4.93 -10.55
CA THR A 77 4.76 -4.36 -9.47
C THR A 77 4.07 -3.08 -9.92
N THR A 78 4.72 -2.25 -10.71
CA THR A 78 4.13 -1.05 -11.32
C THR A 78 3.00 -1.41 -12.29
N ALA A 79 3.22 -2.38 -13.16
CA ALA A 79 2.20 -2.85 -14.10
C ALA A 79 1.01 -3.48 -13.36
N PHE A 80 1.25 -4.29 -12.33
CA PHE A 80 0.21 -4.87 -11.49
C PHE A 80 -0.58 -3.81 -10.72
N ARG A 81 0.07 -2.74 -10.25
CA ARG A 81 -0.61 -1.60 -9.63
C ARG A 81 -1.60 -0.96 -10.59
N SER A 82 -1.26 -0.85 -11.88
CA SER A 82 -2.20 -0.36 -12.91
C SER A 82 -3.43 -1.27 -13.04
N VAL A 83 -3.26 -2.60 -12.96
CA VAL A 83 -4.37 -3.57 -12.96
C VAL A 83 -5.28 -3.34 -11.74
N MET A 84 -4.70 -3.20 -10.55
CA MET A 84 -5.44 -3.01 -9.30
C MET A 84 -6.37 -1.79 -9.30
N TYR A 85 -5.92 -0.68 -9.90
CA TYR A 85 -6.67 0.57 -9.95
C TYR A 85 -7.50 0.76 -11.24
N ALA A 86 -7.65 -0.30 -12.05
CA ALA A 86 -8.51 -0.26 -13.22
C ALA A 86 -9.94 0.18 -12.85
N PRO A 87 -10.55 1.11 -13.60
CA PRO A 87 -11.88 1.65 -13.32
C PRO A 87 -13.01 0.64 -13.59
N THR A 88 -12.86 -0.21 -14.60
CA THR A 88 -13.89 -1.15 -15.05
C THR A 88 -13.36 -2.58 -15.04
N GLU A 89 -14.27 -3.56 -15.06
CA GLU A 89 -13.91 -4.98 -15.15
C GLU A 89 -13.20 -5.29 -16.47
N ASP A 90 -13.63 -4.68 -17.57
CA ASP A 90 -13.03 -4.87 -18.90
C ASP A 90 -11.60 -4.32 -18.96
N GLU A 91 -11.37 -3.14 -18.39
CA GLU A 91 -10.02 -2.58 -18.29
C GLU A 91 -9.15 -3.41 -17.35
N PHE A 92 -9.71 -3.95 -16.26
CA PHE A 92 -8.98 -4.84 -15.37
C PHE A 92 -8.48 -6.08 -16.12
N ASN A 93 -9.39 -6.76 -16.84
CA ASN A 93 -9.05 -7.95 -17.61
C ASN A 93 -8.03 -7.63 -18.72
N SER A 94 -8.27 -6.54 -19.47
CA SER A 94 -7.37 -6.09 -20.54
C SER A 94 -5.97 -5.78 -20.01
N ARG A 95 -5.86 -5.04 -18.90
CA ARG A 95 -4.56 -4.73 -18.28
C ARG A 95 -3.89 -5.99 -17.74
N TRP A 96 -4.65 -6.94 -17.18
CA TRP A 96 -4.10 -8.20 -16.71
C TRP A 96 -3.56 -9.07 -17.85
N ASP A 97 -4.27 -9.12 -18.98
CA ASP A 97 -3.80 -9.83 -20.19
C ASP A 97 -2.52 -9.20 -20.75
N ILE A 98 -2.42 -7.87 -20.75
CA ILE A 98 -1.18 -7.15 -21.11
C ILE A 98 -0.04 -7.54 -20.16
N VAL A 99 -0.28 -7.61 -18.85
CA VAL A 99 0.73 -8.03 -17.87
C VAL A 99 1.18 -9.46 -18.11
N LYS A 100 0.25 -10.40 -18.37
CA LYS A 100 0.60 -11.79 -18.69
C LYS A 100 1.45 -11.90 -19.95
N GLY A 101 1.12 -11.12 -20.99
CA GLY A 101 1.90 -11.09 -22.22
C GLY A 101 3.29 -10.47 -22.05
N ALA A 102 3.39 -9.36 -21.31
CA ALA A 102 4.65 -8.66 -21.09
C ALA A 102 5.64 -9.42 -20.20
N PHE A 103 5.13 -10.27 -19.29
CA PHE A 103 5.92 -11.01 -18.31
C PHE A 103 5.73 -12.53 -18.45
N SER A 104 5.46 -13.04 -19.65
CA SER A 104 5.21 -14.48 -19.91
C SER A 104 6.32 -15.39 -19.40
N ASP A 105 7.57 -14.91 -19.45
CA ASP A 105 8.75 -15.64 -18.98
C ASP A 105 8.71 -15.85 -17.46
N GLN A 106 8.06 -14.93 -16.74
CA GLN A 106 7.94 -14.89 -15.28
C GLN A 106 6.70 -15.68 -14.79
N HIS A 107 6.52 -16.89 -15.32
CA HIS A 107 5.35 -17.73 -15.05
C HIS A 107 5.14 -18.08 -13.56
N ILE A 108 6.19 -18.12 -12.73
CA ILE A 108 6.07 -18.43 -11.29
C ILE A 108 5.31 -17.34 -10.55
N ILE A 109 5.61 -16.05 -10.80
CA ILE A 109 4.91 -14.94 -10.16
C ILE A 109 3.51 -14.77 -10.77
N LEU A 110 3.35 -14.96 -12.07
CA LEU A 110 2.01 -14.94 -12.71
C LEU A 110 1.09 -15.99 -12.08
N ARG A 111 1.54 -17.25 -11.97
CA ARG A 111 0.79 -18.32 -11.31
C ARG A 111 0.44 -17.99 -9.86
N TYR A 112 1.38 -17.42 -9.10
CA TYR A 112 1.09 -16.99 -7.73
C TYR A 112 -0.06 -15.97 -7.68
N VAL A 113 -0.04 -14.98 -8.56
CA VAL A 113 -1.11 -13.97 -8.59
C VAL A 113 -2.45 -14.59 -9.00
N GLU A 114 -2.45 -15.46 -10.00
CA GLU A 114 -3.65 -16.15 -10.50
C GLU A 114 -4.27 -17.08 -9.45
N GLU A 115 -3.46 -17.82 -8.70
CA GLU A 115 -3.96 -18.76 -7.70
C GLU A 115 -4.38 -18.06 -6.40
N VAL A 116 -3.66 -17.02 -5.99
CA VAL A 116 -3.81 -16.42 -4.66
C VAL A 116 -4.73 -15.19 -4.66
N TRP A 117 -4.57 -14.29 -5.64
CA TRP A 117 -5.20 -12.98 -5.60
C TRP A 117 -6.38 -12.82 -6.56
N MET A 118 -6.34 -13.46 -7.74
CA MET A 118 -7.41 -13.37 -8.74
C MET A 118 -8.76 -13.94 -8.30
N PRO A 119 -8.85 -15.04 -7.52
CA PRO A 119 -10.13 -15.55 -7.04
C PRO A 119 -10.83 -14.57 -6.09
N VAL A 120 -10.04 -13.74 -5.39
CA VAL A 120 -10.53 -12.74 -4.44
C VAL A 120 -10.53 -11.31 -4.99
N ARG A 121 -10.41 -11.13 -6.32
CA ARG A 121 -10.33 -9.81 -6.99
C ARG A 121 -11.45 -8.85 -6.61
N THR A 122 -12.65 -9.37 -6.38
CA THR A 122 -13.83 -8.58 -5.99
C THR A 122 -13.66 -7.85 -4.65
N GLN A 123 -12.70 -8.27 -3.83
CA GLN A 123 -12.44 -7.72 -2.50
C GLN A 123 -11.38 -6.62 -2.49
N TRP A 124 -10.66 -6.39 -3.60
CA TRP A 124 -9.52 -5.46 -3.60
C TRP A 124 -9.36 -4.65 -4.88
N ALA A 125 -9.76 -5.19 -6.02
CA ALA A 125 -9.62 -4.47 -7.28
C ALA A 125 -10.68 -3.36 -7.33
N ARG A 126 -10.25 -2.16 -7.74
CA ARG A 126 -11.08 -0.96 -7.75
C ARG A 126 -12.37 -1.17 -8.54
N ALA A 127 -12.31 -1.87 -9.67
CA ALA A 127 -13.45 -2.17 -10.54
C ALA A 127 -14.67 -2.80 -9.83
N TRP A 128 -14.44 -3.56 -8.76
CA TRP A 128 -15.51 -4.16 -7.95
C TRP A 128 -15.73 -3.41 -6.63
N VAL A 129 -14.64 -3.01 -5.97
CA VAL A 129 -14.66 -2.37 -4.66
C VAL A 129 -15.37 -1.01 -4.69
N CYS A 130 -15.28 -0.28 -5.81
CA CYS A 130 -15.93 1.03 -5.97
C CYS A 130 -17.47 0.99 -5.92
N ARG A 131 -18.07 -0.21 -6.05
CA ARG A 131 -19.53 -0.41 -5.94
C ARG A 131 -20.03 -0.30 -4.51
N TYR A 132 -19.13 -0.45 -3.54
CA TYR A 132 -19.44 -0.39 -2.13
C TYR A 132 -19.13 1.00 -1.58
N ARG A 133 -19.96 1.46 -0.64
CA ARG A 133 -19.81 2.74 0.05
C ARG A 133 -18.63 2.69 1.04
N ASN A 134 -17.40 2.72 0.52
CA ASN A 134 -16.18 2.68 1.33
C ASN A 134 -15.55 4.07 1.57
N TRP A 135 -16.21 5.16 1.19
CA TRP A 135 -15.72 6.56 1.31
C TRP A 135 -14.28 6.76 0.80
N GLY A 136 -13.87 6.01 -0.24
CA GLY A 136 -12.51 6.08 -0.78
C GLY A 136 -11.46 5.34 0.04
N HIS A 137 -11.86 4.59 1.06
CA HIS A 137 -10.98 3.77 1.85
C HIS A 137 -10.61 2.49 1.09
N THR A 138 -9.42 2.48 0.50
CA THR A 138 -8.86 1.30 -0.19
C THR A 138 -7.59 0.77 0.49
N THR A 139 -6.99 1.58 1.36
CA THR A 139 -5.76 1.30 2.11
C THR A 139 -6.03 1.47 3.61
N THR A 140 -5.27 0.77 4.45
CA THR A 140 -5.32 0.89 5.92
C THR A 140 -4.59 2.15 6.42
N SER A 141 -4.83 3.29 5.75
CA SER A 141 -4.15 4.57 6.02
C SER A 141 -4.20 5.01 7.50
N PRO A 142 -5.26 4.75 8.30
CA PRO A 142 -5.25 5.06 9.73
C PRO A 142 -4.53 4.01 10.58
N CYS A 143 -4.48 2.75 10.15
CA CYS A 143 -3.91 1.67 10.96
C CYS A 143 -2.37 1.67 10.92
N GLU A 144 -1.74 2.09 9.83
CA GLU A 144 -0.27 2.15 9.73
C GLU A 144 0.35 3.20 10.65
N PRO A 145 -0.12 4.47 10.68
CA PRO A 145 0.31 5.45 11.66
C PRO A 145 0.02 4.99 13.09
N LEU A 146 -1.13 4.36 13.33
CA LEU A 146 -1.46 3.82 14.65
C LEU A 146 -0.50 2.70 15.05
N HIS A 147 -0.17 1.78 14.14
CA HIS A 147 0.78 0.70 14.38
C HIS A 147 2.20 1.23 14.61
N SER A 148 2.64 2.17 13.78
CA SER A 148 3.93 2.86 13.95
C SER A 148 3.99 3.57 15.30
N SER A 149 2.93 4.31 15.65
CA SER A 149 2.78 4.95 16.94
C SER A 149 2.86 3.95 18.08
N SER A 150 2.08 2.86 18.05
CA SER A 150 2.16 1.79 19.07
C SER A 150 3.57 1.22 19.21
N ARG A 151 4.30 1.01 18.11
CA ARG A 151 5.70 0.57 18.16
C ARG A 151 6.64 1.57 18.84
N THR A 152 6.39 2.88 18.72
CA THR A 152 7.24 3.87 19.41
C THR A 152 7.12 3.80 20.93
N PHE A 153 5.95 3.42 21.45
CA PHE A 153 5.74 3.22 22.90
C PHE A 153 6.25 1.86 23.39
N LEU A 154 6.24 0.85 22.51
CA LEU A 154 6.74 -0.51 22.81
C LEU A 154 8.23 -0.63 22.45
N ARG A 155 9.11 -0.24 23.40
CA ARG A 155 10.58 -0.24 23.21
C ARG A 155 11.18 -1.59 22.84
N ASN A 156 10.60 -2.71 23.28
CA ASN A 156 11.07 -4.06 22.94
C ASN A 156 9.91 -5.07 22.92
N GLY A 157 10.12 -6.21 22.24
CA GLY A 157 9.14 -7.30 22.15
C GLY A 157 9.21 -8.33 23.29
N GLN A 158 9.99 -8.06 24.34
CA GLN A 158 10.19 -8.94 25.49
C GLN A 158 9.77 -8.29 26.82
N SER A 159 8.98 -7.21 26.76
CA SER A 159 8.52 -6.51 27.95
C SER A 159 7.53 -7.36 28.76
N ASN A 160 7.53 -7.17 30.07
CA ASN A 160 6.55 -7.81 30.94
C ASN A 160 5.17 -7.13 30.81
N LEU A 161 4.12 -7.79 31.32
CA LEU A 161 2.74 -7.31 31.21
C LEU A 161 2.54 -5.92 31.85
N LEU A 162 3.27 -5.60 32.92
CA LEU A 162 3.17 -4.31 33.60
C LEU A 162 3.77 -3.18 32.75
N GLU A 163 4.93 -3.42 32.13
CA GLU A 163 5.55 -2.48 31.18
C GLU A 163 4.68 -2.25 29.96
N LEU A 164 4.05 -3.31 29.44
CA LEU A 164 3.06 -3.21 28.37
C LEU A 164 1.88 -2.33 28.79
N TYR A 165 1.34 -2.53 30.00
CA TYR A 165 0.25 -1.72 30.53
C TYR A 165 0.63 -0.23 30.62
N HIS A 166 1.79 0.09 31.19
CA HIS A 166 2.26 1.47 31.28
C HIS A 166 2.50 2.09 29.89
N ALA A 167 3.04 1.34 28.94
CA ALA A 167 3.23 1.80 27.57
C ALA A 167 1.90 2.11 26.87
N LEU A 168 0.88 1.27 27.06
CA LEU A 168 -0.46 1.50 26.51
C LEU A 168 -1.16 2.70 27.17
N GLN A 169 -1.01 2.87 28.48
CA GLN A 169 -1.53 4.06 29.17
C GLN A 169 -0.87 5.33 28.65
N LEU A 170 0.46 5.31 28.45
CA LEU A 170 1.20 6.44 27.88
C LEU A 170 0.76 6.73 26.45
N GLN A 171 0.59 5.70 25.62
CA GLN A 171 0.06 5.87 24.27
C GLN A 171 -1.32 6.55 24.29
N ALA A 172 -2.22 6.10 25.17
CA ALA A 172 -3.58 6.63 25.26
C ALA A 172 -3.60 8.10 25.72
N SER A 173 -2.78 8.46 26.72
CA SER A 173 -2.70 9.85 27.21
C SER A 173 -2.09 10.78 26.16
N THR A 174 -0.99 10.38 25.52
CA THR A 174 -0.37 11.16 24.43
C THR A 174 -1.31 11.33 23.23
N SER A 175 -2.04 10.28 22.85
CA SER A 175 -2.99 10.34 21.74
C SER A 175 -4.15 11.30 22.02
N ARG A 176 -4.66 11.28 23.26
CA ARG A 176 -5.71 12.21 23.72
C ARG A 176 -5.21 13.66 23.70
N GLU A 177 -4.04 13.91 24.27
CA GLU A 177 -3.46 15.26 24.31
C GLU A 177 -3.20 15.81 22.90
N HIS A 178 -2.73 14.97 21.97
CA HIS A 178 -2.54 15.34 20.57
C HIS A 178 -3.87 15.69 19.88
N HIS A 179 -4.92 14.90 20.14
CA HIS A 179 -6.27 15.18 19.63
C HIS A 179 -6.80 16.52 20.15
N ASP A 180 -6.73 16.74 21.46
CA ASP A 180 -7.22 17.97 22.11
C ASP A 180 -6.49 19.21 21.56
N ARG A 181 -5.16 19.15 21.42
CA ARG A 181 -4.36 20.22 20.79
C ARG A 181 -4.76 20.47 19.33
N THR A 182 -5.06 19.42 18.58
CA THR A 182 -5.49 19.53 17.18
C THR A 182 -6.86 20.18 17.09
N VAL A 183 -7.81 19.76 17.93
CA VAL A 183 -9.14 20.37 18.03
C VAL A 183 -9.04 21.85 18.37
N GLU A 184 -8.20 22.20 19.35
CA GLU A 184 -7.98 23.60 19.73
C GLU A 184 -7.41 24.42 18.57
N ARG A 185 -6.38 23.90 17.87
CA ARG A 185 -5.77 24.56 16.72
C ARG A 185 -6.78 24.78 15.59
N GLU A 186 -7.52 23.75 15.18
CA GLU A 186 -8.50 23.88 14.11
C GLU A 186 -9.69 24.75 14.52
N SER A 187 -10.10 24.75 15.80
CA SER A 187 -11.11 25.66 16.34
C SER A 187 -10.69 27.12 16.23
N ARG A 188 -9.43 27.44 16.55
CA ARG A 188 -8.85 28.79 16.35
C ARG A 188 -8.83 29.16 14.86
N ARG A 189 -8.31 28.28 14.00
CA ARG A 189 -8.24 28.48 12.54
C ARG A 189 -9.61 28.71 11.90
N THR A 190 -10.65 28.02 12.37
CA THR A 190 -12.02 28.18 11.86
C THR A 190 -12.64 29.49 12.34
N ARG A 191 -12.20 30.03 13.48
CA ARG A 191 -12.69 31.29 14.08
C ARG A 191 -11.96 32.54 13.59
N ASP A 192 -10.70 32.42 13.17
CA ASP A 192 -9.89 33.55 12.70
C ASP A 192 -10.50 34.33 11.51
N PRO A 193 -11.12 33.69 10.50
CA PRO A 193 -11.79 34.40 9.39
C PRO A 193 -13.00 35.24 9.83
N PHE A 194 -13.55 35.00 11.03
CA PHE A 194 -14.75 35.67 11.54
C PHE A 194 -14.44 36.73 12.61
N ARG A 195 -13.17 36.96 12.95
CA ARG A 195 -12.77 38.10 13.77
C ARG A 195 -12.66 39.35 12.88
N LEU A 196 -13.75 40.11 12.77
CA LEU A 196 -13.68 41.46 12.20
C LEU A 196 -12.90 42.40 13.14
N PRO A 197 -12.17 43.40 12.62
CA PRO A 197 -11.57 44.43 13.46
C PRO A 197 -12.67 45.25 14.15
N LEU A 198 -12.53 45.47 15.46
CA LEU A 198 -13.35 46.40 16.24
C LEU A 198 -13.01 47.86 15.89
#